data_AF-A0A259TFS7-F1
#
_entry.id   AF-A0A259TFS7-F1
#
_cell.length_a   1.000
_cell.length_b   1.000
_cell.length_c   1.000
_cell.angle_alpha   90.00
_cell.angle_beta   90.00
_cell.angle_gamma   90.00
#
_symmetry.space_group_name_H-M   'P 1'
#
loop_
_entity.id
_entity.type
_entity.pdbx_description
1 polymer ?
#
loop_
_entity_poly.entity_id
_entity_poly.type
_entity_poly.pdbx_seq_one_letter_code
_entity_poly.pdbx_strand_id
1 'polypeptide(L)'
;MVMGDEHMTFSPLMYKINRDEIIEHYKSYFTIRSSDNALDSELAEARNLILGLWHYELLILQSSKEQWEELMNDPSLKFRRELSTKSHKLQRYDIMQSLNLTSGAVSNLFNESTLPKWPRPFQLSVLLNHPWQLVNYDLPDPYSYSESPEYFDDKVSKKIQLKQLFDEISNVSSISGYVITDAFELFHQESGAVTGRWVTTYQEFDYFEFHLNYEPLVDKVLRESVLKLFPQAKYMITTFRPFKSLDKRSIWVIIPKNETLPSFEGMLHELKEYRDRTEFHTFK
;
A
#
# COMPACT_ATOMS: atom_id res chain seq x y z
N MET A 1 -18.33 24.06 0.62
CA MET A 1 -19.43 23.76 -0.32
C MET A 1 -19.36 22.26 -0.56
N VAL A 2 -20.35 21.53 -0.06
CA VAL A 2 -20.41 20.07 -0.13
C VAL A 2 -21.02 19.71 -1.48
N MET A 3 -20.22 19.19 -2.40
CA MET A 3 -20.72 18.35 -3.49
C MET A 3 -20.47 16.93 -2.98
N GLY A 4 -21.48 16.13 -2.63
CA GLY A 4 -22.68 15.83 -3.38
C GLY A 4 -22.45 14.42 -3.92
N ASP A 5 -22.67 13.42 -3.07
CA ASP A 5 -22.67 12.00 -3.43
C ASP A 5 -23.84 11.74 -4.40
N GLU A 6 -23.64 12.04 -5.68
CA GLU A 6 -24.54 11.57 -6.72
C GLU A 6 -24.23 10.10 -6.99
N HIS A 7 -25.27 9.28 -6.79
CA HIS A 7 -25.31 7.86 -7.10
C HIS A 7 -24.77 7.54 -8.50
N MET A 8 -23.47 7.21 -8.60
CA MET A 8 -22.93 6.53 -9.77
C MET A 8 -23.36 5.06 -9.72
N THR A 9 -24.37 4.72 -10.50
CA THR A 9 -24.71 3.34 -10.86
C THR A 9 -23.60 2.78 -11.75
N PHE A 10 -22.88 1.80 -11.22
CA PHE A 10 -21.73 1.20 -11.89
C PHE A 10 -22.16 0.31 -13.06
N SER A 11 -21.48 0.46 -14.19
CA SER A 11 -21.44 -0.49 -15.30
C SER A 11 -19.97 -0.82 -15.54
N PRO A 12 -19.61 -2.08 -15.88
CA PRO A 12 -18.25 -2.44 -16.28
C PRO A 12 -17.66 -1.53 -17.37
N LEU A 13 -18.52 -0.89 -18.18
CA LEU A 13 -18.13 0.12 -19.16
C LEU A 13 -17.64 1.43 -18.52
N MET A 14 -18.30 1.92 -17.46
CA MET A 14 -17.89 3.12 -16.71
C MET A 14 -16.56 2.93 -16.00
N TYR A 15 -16.31 1.71 -15.49
CA TYR A 15 -15.01 1.36 -14.92
C TYR A 15 -13.89 1.41 -15.96
N LYS A 16 -14.14 0.82 -17.13
CA LYS A 16 -13.17 0.80 -18.23
C LYS A 16 -12.86 2.22 -18.75
N ILE A 17 -13.89 3.06 -18.92
CA ILE A 17 -13.72 4.46 -19.35
C ILE A 17 -12.91 5.25 -18.31
N ASN A 18 -13.22 5.10 -17.02
CA ASN A 18 -12.45 5.74 -15.95
C ASN A 18 -10.98 5.27 -15.95
N ARG A 19 -10.76 3.97 -16.19
CA ARG A 19 -9.41 3.39 -16.26
C ARG A 19 -8.56 4.00 -17.38
N ASP A 20 -9.11 4.15 -18.59
CA ASP A 20 -8.36 4.70 -19.71
C ASP A 20 -7.95 6.16 -19.47
N GLU A 21 -8.83 6.97 -18.86
CA GLU A 21 -8.54 8.35 -18.47
C GLU A 21 -7.41 8.43 -17.43
N ILE A 22 -7.47 7.58 -16.39
CA ILE A 22 -6.42 7.49 -15.36
C ILE A 22 -5.06 7.13 -15.96
N ILE A 23 -5.05 6.17 -16.88
CA ILE A 23 -3.83 5.75 -17.58
C ILE A 23 -3.31 6.88 -18.49
N GLU A 24 -4.20 7.67 -19.09
CA GLU A 24 -3.80 8.81 -19.92
C GLU A 24 -3.17 9.94 -19.09
N HIS A 25 -3.68 10.20 -17.88
CA HIS A 25 -3.04 11.10 -16.93
C HIS A 25 -1.62 10.63 -16.59
N TYR A 26 -1.43 9.32 -16.34
CA TYR A 26 -0.11 8.75 -16.09
C TYR A 26 0.83 8.89 -17.30
N LYS A 27 0.37 8.56 -18.51
CA LYS A 27 1.18 8.68 -19.74
C LYS A 27 1.61 10.11 -20.01
N SER A 28 0.70 11.07 -19.80
CA SER A 28 0.99 12.49 -19.93
C SER A 28 2.07 12.91 -18.95
N TYR A 29 1.92 12.53 -17.68
CA TYR A 29 2.95 12.74 -16.65
C TYR A 29 4.30 12.13 -17.03
N PHE A 30 4.32 10.87 -17.47
CA PHE A 30 5.56 10.18 -17.83
C PHE A 30 6.27 10.83 -19.01
N THR A 31 5.50 11.23 -20.03
CA THR A 31 6.02 11.91 -21.23
C THR A 31 6.66 13.24 -20.86
N ILE A 32 5.99 14.06 -20.05
CA ILE A 32 6.50 15.35 -19.59
C ILE A 32 7.75 15.14 -18.72
N ARG A 33 7.70 14.21 -17.75
CA ARG A 33 8.83 13.93 -16.85
C ARG A 33 10.08 13.45 -17.60
N SER A 34 9.90 12.71 -18.70
CA SER A 34 10.99 12.16 -19.50
C SER A 34 11.53 13.13 -20.55
N SER A 35 10.93 14.32 -20.69
CA SER A 35 11.34 15.32 -21.66
C SER A 35 12.47 16.19 -21.09
N ASP A 36 13.59 16.27 -21.82
CA ASP A 36 14.76 17.07 -21.46
C ASP A 36 14.47 18.59 -21.37
N ASN A 37 13.36 19.05 -21.95
CA ASN A 37 12.97 20.46 -22.02
C ASN A 37 11.63 20.76 -21.32
N ALA A 38 11.12 19.87 -20.46
CA ALA A 38 9.85 20.09 -19.78
C ALA A 38 9.89 21.37 -18.92
N LEU A 39 8.86 22.21 -19.05
CA LEU A 39 8.70 23.36 -18.17
C LEU A 39 8.27 22.88 -16.79
N ASP A 40 8.84 23.44 -15.72
CA ASP A 40 8.48 23.10 -14.34
C ASP A 40 6.97 23.22 -14.07
N SER A 41 6.29 24.16 -14.74
CA SER A 41 4.84 24.35 -14.66
C SER A 41 4.06 23.18 -15.25
N GLU A 42 4.48 22.65 -16.40
CA GLU A 42 3.80 21.51 -17.06
C GLU A 42 3.94 20.24 -16.21
N LEU A 43 5.13 20.02 -15.64
CA LEU A 43 5.35 18.89 -14.74
C LEU A 43 4.56 19.03 -13.44
N ALA A 44 4.40 20.25 -12.91
CA ALA A 44 3.56 20.51 -11.75
C ALA A 44 2.08 20.24 -12.04
N GLU A 45 1.57 20.67 -13.20
CA GLU A 45 0.21 20.37 -13.65
C GLU A 45 -0.03 18.86 -13.79
N ALA A 46 0.90 18.14 -14.43
CA ALA A 46 0.78 16.70 -14.60
C ALA A 46 0.79 15.95 -13.24
N ARG A 47 1.62 16.39 -12.29
CA ARG A 47 1.59 15.86 -10.91
C ARG A 47 0.25 16.14 -10.23
N ASN A 48 -0.31 17.33 -10.41
CA ASN A 48 -1.60 17.69 -9.83
C ASN A 48 -2.76 16.87 -10.41
N LEU A 49 -2.70 16.48 -11.69
CA LEU A 49 -3.68 15.56 -12.27
C LEU A 49 -3.65 14.20 -11.56
N ILE A 50 -2.46 13.63 -11.36
CA ILE A 50 -2.31 12.36 -10.61
C ILE A 50 -2.77 12.52 -9.16
N LEU A 51 -2.37 13.60 -8.48
CA LEU A 51 -2.81 13.90 -7.12
C LEU A 51 -4.29 14.26 -7.03
N GLY A 52 -4.96 14.54 -8.16
CA GLY A 52 -6.40 14.78 -8.28
C GLY A 52 -7.23 13.51 -8.19
N LEU A 53 -6.67 12.36 -8.58
CA LEU A 53 -7.33 11.04 -8.61
C LEU A 53 -7.79 10.56 -7.23
N TRP A 54 -8.95 9.94 -7.14
CA TRP A 54 -9.45 9.30 -5.93
C TRP A 54 -8.57 8.11 -5.51
N HIS A 55 -8.60 7.72 -4.23
CA HIS A 55 -7.78 6.62 -3.71
C HIS A 55 -7.99 5.28 -4.45
N TYR A 56 -9.23 4.95 -4.83
CA TYR A 56 -9.53 3.75 -5.61
C TYR A 56 -9.06 3.86 -7.07
N GLU A 57 -8.87 5.07 -7.60
CA GLU A 57 -8.31 5.31 -8.94
C GLU A 57 -6.79 5.22 -8.90
N LEU A 58 -6.16 5.70 -7.82
CA LEU A 58 -4.74 5.47 -7.58
C LEU A 58 -4.40 3.98 -7.49
N LEU A 59 -5.35 3.12 -7.10
CA LEU A 59 -5.17 1.66 -7.13
C LEU A 59 -4.96 1.13 -8.55
N ILE A 60 -5.52 1.75 -9.58
CA ILE A 60 -5.31 1.40 -10.99
C ILE A 60 -3.85 1.65 -11.38
N LEU A 61 -3.26 2.75 -10.92
CA LEU A 61 -1.83 3.01 -11.13
C LEU A 61 -0.96 2.11 -10.27
N GLN A 62 -1.44 1.73 -9.08
CA GLN A 62 -0.77 0.79 -8.18
C GLN A 62 -0.85 -0.66 -8.66
N SER A 63 -1.76 -1.02 -9.56
CA SER A 63 -1.87 -2.40 -10.06
C SER A 63 -0.71 -2.77 -10.98
N SER A 64 -0.10 -1.78 -11.64
CA SER A 64 1.15 -1.91 -12.39
C SER A 64 2.33 -1.51 -11.50
N LYS A 65 3.24 -2.46 -11.28
CA LYS A 65 4.48 -2.19 -10.52
C LYS A 65 5.29 -1.05 -11.14
N GLU A 66 5.48 -1.10 -12.45
CA GLU A 66 6.32 -0.14 -13.20
C GLU A 66 5.76 1.29 -13.05
N GLN A 67 4.44 1.44 -13.22
CA GLN A 67 3.78 2.74 -13.08
C GLN A 67 3.91 3.26 -11.64
N TRP A 68 3.64 2.41 -10.66
CA TRP A 68 3.75 2.77 -9.26
C TRP A 68 5.17 3.12 -8.84
N GLU A 69 6.16 2.32 -9.26
CA GLU A 69 7.57 2.58 -8.98
C GLU A 69 8.02 3.88 -9.61
N GLU A 70 7.62 4.18 -10.85
CA GLU A 70 7.95 5.43 -11.51
C GLU A 70 7.43 6.63 -10.69
N LEU A 71 6.14 6.62 -10.33
CA LEU A 71 5.52 7.68 -9.52
C LEU A 71 6.21 7.83 -8.15
N MET A 72 6.51 6.71 -7.49
CA MET A 72 7.17 6.70 -6.19
C MET A 72 8.69 7.00 -6.25
N ASN A 73 9.26 7.04 -7.46
CA ASN A 73 10.62 7.48 -7.72
C ASN A 73 10.70 8.95 -8.19
N ASP A 74 9.59 9.67 -8.27
CA ASP A 74 9.58 11.10 -8.63
C ASP A 74 10.56 11.92 -7.74
N PRO A 75 11.35 12.84 -8.31
CA PRO A 75 12.29 13.65 -7.55
C PRO A 75 11.60 14.58 -6.53
N SER A 76 10.36 14.98 -6.77
CA SER A 76 9.54 15.77 -5.85
C SER A 76 9.17 14.94 -4.62
N LEU A 77 9.79 15.28 -3.50
CA LEU A 77 9.48 14.67 -2.20
C LEU A 77 8.02 14.91 -1.80
N LYS A 78 7.51 16.13 -2.05
CA LYS A 78 6.14 16.52 -1.75
C LYS A 78 5.14 15.64 -2.48
N PHE A 79 5.30 15.51 -3.80
CA PHE A 79 4.40 14.72 -4.65
C PHE A 79 4.25 13.29 -4.11
N ARG A 80 5.36 12.63 -3.79
CA ARG A 80 5.35 11.24 -3.33
C ARG A 80 4.70 11.04 -1.98
N ARG A 81 4.89 11.99 -1.06
CA ARG A 81 4.25 11.98 0.26
C ARG A 81 2.74 12.16 0.11
N GLU A 82 2.31 13.15 -0.67
CA GLU A 82 0.90 13.40 -0.96
C GLU A 82 0.26 12.20 -1.67
N LEU A 83 0.95 11.59 -2.63
CA LEU A 83 0.52 10.39 -3.33
C LEU A 83 0.32 9.22 -2.36
N SER A 84 1.29 8.97 -1.47
CA SER A 84 1.20 7.89 -0.45
C SER A 84 0.04 8.14 0.52
N THR A 85 -0.05 9.38 1.02
CA THR A 85 -1.14 9.82 1.90
C THR A 85 -2.50 9.63 1.27
N LYS A 86 -2.66 10.01 0.00
CA LYS A 86 -3.93 9.91 -0.71
C LYS A 86 -4.29 8.46 -1.02
N SER A 87 -3.33 7.69 -1.55
CA SER A 87 -3.47 6.27 -1.87
C SER A 87 -4.02 5.49 -0.69
N HIS A 88 -3.48 5.70 0.53
CA HIS A 88 -3.93 4.97 1.71
C HIS A 88 -4.84 5.79 2.65
N LYS A 89 -5.38 6.94 2.19
CA LYS A 89 -6.25 7.85 2.97
C LYS A 89 -5.72 8.17 4.37
N LEU A 90 -4.40 8.34 4.51
CA LEU A 90 -3.74 8.57 5.79
C LEU A 90 -4.19 9.89 6.42
N GLN A 91 -4.54 9.86 7.69
CA GLN A 91 -4.81 11.08 8.46
C GLN A 91 -3.62 11.43 9.33
N ARG A 92 -3.28 12.72 9.37
CA ARG A 92 -2.21 13.23 10.24
C ARG A 92 -2.46 12.88 11.70
N TYR A 93 -3.71 12.96 12.16
CA TYR A 93 -4.08 12.62 13.54
C TYR A 93 -3.76 11.15 13.87
N ASP A 94 -4.07 10.23 12.96
CA ASP A 94 -3.83 8.80 13.20
C ASP A 94 -2.34 8.49 13.29
N ILE A 95 -1.53 9.07 12.40
CA ILE A 95 -0.07 8.96 12.42
C ILE A 95 0.52 9.59 13.70
N MET A 96 -0.03 10.71 14.14
CA MET A 96 0.38 11.39 15.38
C MET A 96 0.15 10.48 16.60
N GLN A 97 -1.04 9.89 16.71
CA GLN A 97 -1.41 9.01 17.82
C GLN A 97 -0.65 7.68 17.78
N SER A 98 -0.55 7.07 16.61
CA SER A 98 0.09 5.76 16.46
C SER A 98 1.60 5.86 16.66
N LEU A 99 2.27 6.88 16.15
CA LEU A 99 3.73 6.99 16.27
C LEU A 99 4.18 7.88 17.44
N ASN A 100 3.25 8.36 18.26
CA ASN A 100 3.53 9.28 19.38
C ASN A 100 4.33 10.53 18.94
N LEU A 101 4.06 11.02 17.73
CA LEU A 101 4.76 12.16 17.15
C LEU A 101 4.09 13.48 17.54
N THR A 102 4.86 14.56 17.58
CA THR A 102 4.29 15.90 17.72
C THR A 102 3.57 16.32 16.44
N SER A 103 2.61 17.23 16.54
CA SER A 103 1.94 17.81 15.37
C SER A 103 2.92 18.44 14.37
N GLY A 104 4.02 19.02 14.87
CA GLY A 104 5.12 19.53 14.05
C GLY A 104 5.88 18.43 13.30
N ALA A 105 6.21 17.32 13.96
CA ALA A 105 6.87 16.18 13.32
C ALA A 105 5.99 15.53 12.25
N VAL A 106 4.69 15.37 12.51
CA VAL A 106 3.74 14.88 11.51
C VAL A 106 3.54 15.88 10.38
N SER A 107 3.47 17.18 10.68
CA SER A 107 3.44 18.22 9.65
C SER A 107 4.68 18.12 8.75
N ASN A 108 5.87 17.91 9.31
CA ASN A 108 7.11 17.75 8.55
C ASN A 108 7.19 16.43 7.76
N LEU A 109 6.50 15.38 8.21
CA LEU A 109 6.40 14.12 7.47
C LEU A 109 5.52 14.27 6.22
N PHE A 110 4.45 15.07 6.32
CA PHE A 110 3.50 15.29 5.22
C PHE A 110 3.92 16.46 4.32
N ASN A 111 4.50 17.51 4.89
CA ASN A 111 4.83 18.77 4.23
C ASN A 111 6.33 18.90 4.01
N GLU A 112 6.74 19.74 3.07
CA GLU A 112 8.08 19.93 2.45
C GLU A 112 9.31 20.09 3.37
N SER A 113 9.18 19.97 4.69
CA SER A 113 10.33 20.04 5.59
C SER A 113 11.30 18.89 5.32
N THR A 114 12.53 19.26 5.01
CA THR A 114 13.69 18.34 4.94
C THR A 114 14.22 17.98 6.33
N LEU A 115 13.54 18.39 7.40
CA LEU A 115 13.96 18.19 8.79
C LEU A 115 12.95 17.35 9.59
N PRO A 116 13.42 16.30 10.31
CA PRO A 116 14.79 15.75 10.23
C PRO A 116 15.09 15.16 8.83
N LYS A 117 16.37 15.20 8.44
CA LYS A 117 16.84 14.60 7.16
C LYS A 117 16.81 13.08 7.28
N TRP A 118 15.64 12.48 7.05
CA TRP A 118 15.50 11.04 6.93
C TRP A 118 15.76 10.59 5.49
N PRO A 119 16.40 9.43 5.29
CA PRO A 119 16.47 8.80 3.97
C PRO A 119 15.07 8.69 3.38
N ARG A 120 14.94 8.98 2.09
CA ARG A 120 13.68 8.88 1.33
C ARG A 120 12.88 7.60 1.64
N PRO A 121 13.49 6.40 1.68
CA PRO A 121 12.75 5.18 1.97
C PRO A 121 12.21 5.13 3.41
N PHE A 122 12.93 5.71 4.37
CA PHE A 122 12.46 5.84 5.76
C PHE A 122 11.16 6.63 5.83
N GLN A 123 11.11 7.78 5.16
CA GLN A 123 9.93 8.65 5.16
C GLN A 123 8.70 7.96 4.57
N LEU A 124 8.89 7.24 3.46
CA LEU A 124 7.81 6.48 2.82
C LEU A 124 7.37 5.28 3.66
N SER A 125 8.29 4.57 4.31
CA SER A 125 7.95 3.47 5.20
C SER A 125 7.15 3.92 6.43
N VAL A 126 7.48 5.09 7.00
CA VAL A 126 6.70 5.69 8.09
C VAL A 126 5.27 6.00 7.63
N LEU A 127 5.10 6.60 6.45
CA LEU A 127 3.77 6.88 5.90
C LEU A 127 2.99 5.60 5.61
N LEU A 128 3.64 4.58 5.05
CA LEU A 128 2.99 3.33 4.66
C LEU A 128 2.85 2.34 5.82
N ASN A 129 3.27 2.72 7.04
CA ASN A 129 3.48 1.90 8.23
C ASN A 129 3.93 0.47 7.88
N HIS A 130 4.88 0.39 6.94
CA HIS A 130 5.43 -0.87 6.53
C HIS A 130 6.46 -1.23 7.61
N PRO A 131 6.24 -2.32 8.37
CA PRO A 131 7.17 -2.74 9.40
C PRO A 131 8.52 -2.94 8.72
N TRP A 132 9.50 -2.23 9.24
CA TRP A 132 10.80 -2.02 8.66
C TRP A 132 11.57 -3.32 8.40
N GLN A 133 11.51 -3.87 7.19
CA GLN A 133 12.74 -4.39 6.60
C GLN A 133 13.60 -3.17 6.25
N LEU A 134 14.30 -2.66 7.28
CA LEU A 134 15.31 -1.60 7.31
C LEU A 134 15.78 -1.14 5.93
N VAL A 135 15.35 0.05 5.50
CA VAL A 135 16.06 0.69 4.39
C VAL A 135 17.18 1.52 4.96
N ASN A 136 18.35 0.89 5.11
CA ASN A 136 19.63 1.59 5.21
C ASN A 136 20.84 0.67 4.94
N TYR A 137 20.84 -0.18 3.91
CA TYR A 137 22.11 -0.71 3.35
C TYR A 137 22.04 -0.92 1.84
N ASP A 138 23.23 -0.96 1.24
CA ASP A 138 23.47 -1.41 -0.13
C ASP A 138 23.32 -2.94 -0.30
N LEU A 139 23.35 -3.76 0.77
CA LEU A 139 22.87 -5.16 0.74
C LEU A 139 22.35 -5.67 2.12
N PRO A 140 21.05 -5.50 2.47
CA PRO A 140 20.44 -6.16 3.63
C PRO A 140 19.21 -7.02 3.26
N ASP A 141 19.35 -8.31 3.48
CA ASP A 141 18.34 -9.38 3.50
C ASP A 141 19.17 -10.55 4.04
N PRO A 142 18.80 -11.29 5.11
CA PRO A 142 17.74 -12.30 5.04
C PRO A 142 16.97 -12.43 6.38
N TYR A 143 15.84 -11.73 6.48
CA TYR A 143 14.94 -11.65 7.67
C TYR A 143 15.33 -10.68 8.81
N SER A 144 16.27 -9.74 8.58
CA SER A 144 16.94 -8.99 9.65
C SER A 144 16.23 -7.75 10.24
N TYR A 145 16.53 -7.48 11.52
CA TYR A 145 16.58 -6.16 12.20
C TYR A 145 17.91 -6.03 13.02
N SER A 146 18.52 -4.85 13.12
CA SER A 146 19.49 -4.46 14.18
C SER A 146 19.39 -2.95 14.46
N GLU A 147 18.37 -2.60 15.24
CA GLU A 147 17.80 -1.32 15.73
C GLU A 147 18.44 0.05 15.39
N SER A 148 17.58 1.02 15.04
CA SER A 148 17.77 2.42 15.45
C SER A 148 17.09 2.61 16.81
N PRO A 149 17.82 3.01 17.87
CA PRO A 149 17.30 3.08 19.23
C PRO A 149 16.23 4.17 19.45
N GLU A 150 15.96 5.03 18.46
CA GLU A 150 15.03 6.14 18.63
C GLU A 150 13.58 5.84 18.23
N TYR A 151 13.28 4.68 17.62
CA TYR A 151 11.94 4.39 17.09
C TYR A 151 11.39 2.99 17.42
N PHE A 152 12.06 2.25 18.30
CA PHE A 152 11.46 1.12 19.02
C PHE A 152 10.59 1.64 20.17
N ASP A 153 9.64 2.52 19.84
CA ASP A 153 8.42 2.61 20.64
C ASP A 153 7.55 1.43 20.22
N ASP A 154 6.75 0.88 21.15
CA ASP A 154 5.83 -0.27 21.00
C ASP A 154 4.80 -0.16 19.83
N LYS A 155 4.97 0.79 18.91
CA LYS A 155 3.97 1.26 17.96
C LYS A 155 4.41 1.36 16.48
N VAL A 156 5.70 1.24 16.12
CA VAL A 156 6.14 1.35 14.71
C VAL A 156 6.12 0.01 13.98
N SER A 157 6.51 -1.08 14.65
CA SER A 157 6.34 -2.43 14.11
C SER A 157 6.28 -3.45 15.24
N LYS A 158 5.07 -3.88 15.61
CA LYS A 158 4.83 -4.78 16.73
C LYS A 158 5.15 -6.23 16.33
N LYS A 159 5.97 -6.92 17.13
CA LYS A 159 6.15 -8.37 16.99
C LYS A 159 4.86 -9.07 17.41
N ILE A 160 4.40 -10.01 16.60
CA ILE A 160 3.11 -10.65 16.81
C ILE A 160 3.12 -12.10 16.32
N GLN A 161 2.22 -12.91 16.88
CA GLN A 161 1.90 -14.25 16.42
C GLN A 161 0.68 -14.22 15.49
N LEU A 162 0.61 -15.12 14.51
CA LEU A 162 -0.49 -15.21 13.54
C LEU A 162 -1.87 -15.20 14.22
N LYS A 163 -2.02 -15.98 15.30
CA LYS A 163 -3.28 -16.08 16.07
C LYS A 163 -3.75 -14.77 16.70
N GLN A 164 -2.85 -13.80 16.88
CA GLN A 164 -3.14 -12.50 17.49
C GLN A 164 -3.45 -11.43 16.44
N LEU A 165 -3.16 -11.68 15.15
CA LEU A 165 -3.30 -10.68 14.10
C LEU A 165 -4.73 -10.16 13.96
N PHE A 166 -5.72 -11.05 14.07
CA PHE A 166 -7.11 -10.67 13.91
C PHE A 166 -7.59 -9.76 15.05
N ASP A 167 -7.22 -10.07 16.30
CA ASP A 167 -7.63 -9.27 17.46
C ASP A 167 -7.07 -7.83 17.41
N GLU A 168 -5.88 -7.67 16.79
CA GLU A 168 -5.26 -6.35 16.63
C GLU A 168 -6.05 -5.39 15.75
N ILE A 169 -6.92 -5.86 14.84
CA ILE A 169 -7.64 -4.98 13.91
C ILE A 169 -8.39 -3.86 14.65
N SER A 170 -8.94 -4.18 15.83
CA SER A 170 -9.68 -3.25 16.68
C SER A 170 -8.82 -2.11 17.25
N ASN A 171 -7.49 -2.30 17.28
CA ASN A 171 -6.51 -1.34 17.75
C ASN A 171 -5.87 -0.53 16.60
N VAL A 172 -6.21 -0.83 15.33
CA VAL A 172 -5.64 -0.16 14.16
C VAL A 172 -6.53 0.97 13.68
N SER A 173 -6.13 2.21 13.97
CA SER A 173 -6.86 3.42 13.53
C SER A 173 -6.70 3.76 12.05
N SER A 174 -5.58 3.38 11.43
CA SER A 174 -5.28 3.70 10.03
C SER A 174 -4.44 2.61 9.35
N ILE A 175 -3.13 2.62 9.57
CA ILE A 175 -2.24 1.55 9.14
C ILE A 175 -1.36 1.17 10.31
N SER A 176 -1.16 -0.14 10.50
CA SER A 176 -0.25 -0.66 11.52
C SER A 176 0.64 -1.75 10.95
N GLY A 177 1.95 -1.64 11.17
CA GLY A 177 2.94 -2.60 10.73
C GLY A 177 3.25 -3.66 11.78
N TYR A 178 3.49 -4.89 11.33
CA TYR A 178 3.73 -6.06 12.19
C TYR A 178 4.89 -6.93 11.72
N VAL A 179 5.61 -7.50 12.69
CA VAL A 179 6.58 -8.58 12.44
C VAL A 179 5.96 -9.89 12.94
N ILE A 180 5.61 -10.77 12.02
CA ILE A 180 4.92 -12.04 12.29
C ILE A 180 5.97 -13.12 12.50
N THR A 181 6.07 -13.59 13.74
CA THR A 181 7.18 -14.44 14.20
C THR A 181 7.03 -15.92 13.85
N ASP A 182 5.81 -16.36 13.58
CA ASP A 182 5.36 -17.73 13.36
C ASP A 182 4.75 -17.92 11.95
N ALA A 183 5.17 -17.08 10.99
CA ALA A 183 4.62 -17.06 9.63
C ALA A 183 4.66 -18.42 8.91
N PHE A 184 5.66 -19.26 9.23
CA PHE A 184 5.83 -20.61 8.69
C PHE A 184 4.65 -21.56 8.99
N GLU A 185 3.84 -21.26 10.02
CA GLU A 185 2.65 -22.04 10.35
C GLU A 185 1.55 -21.88 9.28
N LEU A 186 1.55 -20.73 8.59
CA LEU A 186 0.61 -20.43 7.50
C LEU A 186 1.26 -20.56 6.13
N PHE A 187 2.53 -20.17 6.01
CA PHE A 187 3.30 -20.14 4.77
C PHE A 187 4.53 -21.04 4.91
N HIS A 188 4.40 -22.34 4.65
CA HIS A 188 5.46 -23.32 4.87
C HIS A 188 6.75 -23.07 4.06
N GLN A 189 6.68 -22.27 2.99
CA GLN A 189 7.83 -21.82 2.22
C GLN A 189 8.66 -20.75 2.94
N GLU A 190 8.10 -20.08 3.95
CA GLU A 190 8.80 -19.10 4.76
C GLU A 190 9.59 -19.79 5.87
N SER A 191 10.89 -19.48 5.95
CA SER A 191 11.81 -20.07 6.94
C SER A 191 12.03 -19.20 8.18
N GLY A 192 11.42 -18.02 8.22
CA GLY A 192 11.62 -17.02 9.26
C GLY A 192 10.41 -16.09 9.42
N ALA A 193 10.60 -15.03 10.20
CA ALA A 193 9.57 -14.03 10.40
C ALA A 193 9.25 -13.30 9.09
N VAL A 194 7.96 -13.04 8.84
CA VAL A 194 7.54 -12.17 7.74
C VAL A 194 7.01 -10.86 8.29
N THR A 195 7.03 -9.85 7.44
CA THR A 195 6.39 -8.57 7.75
C THR A 195 4.94 -8.58 7.30
N GLY A 196 4.10 -7.74 7.87
CA GLY A 196 2.77 -7.49 7.35
C GLY A 196 2.19 -6.19 7.86
N ARG A 197 1.06 -5.76 7.31
CA ARG A 197 0.38 -4.56 7.81
C ARG A 197 -1.13 -4.69 7.73
N TRP A 198 -1.80 -4.13 8.75
CA TRP A 198 -3.22 -3.82 8.67
C TRP A 198 -3.40 -2.48 7.97
N VAL A 199 -4.37 -2.39 7.08
CA VAL A 199 -4.85 -1.14 6.48
C VAL A 199 -6.35 -1.08 6.69
N THR A 200 -6.80 -0.09 7.46
CA THR A 200 -8.20 0.07 7.87
C THR A 200 -8.85 1.37 7.38
N THR A 201 -8.16 2.12 6.53
CA THR A 201 -8.56 3.46 6.10
C THR A 201 -9.59 3.50 4.96
N TYR A 202 -9.77 2.39 4.24
CA TYR A 202 -10.76 2.31 3.16
C TYR A 202 -12.16 2.10 3.72
N GLN A 203 -13.15 2.65 3.01
CA GLN A 203 -14.57 2.49 3.37
C GLN A 203 -15.12 1.16 2.84
N GLU A 204 -14.47 0.65 1.79
CA GLU A 204 -14.79 -0.55 1.03
C GLU A 204 -14.46 -1.80 1.84
N PHE A 205 -13.23 -1.88 2.36
CA PHE A 205 -12.73 -3.04 3.10
C PHE A 205 -11.57 -2.68 4.03
N ASP A 206 -11.39 -3.48 5.07
CA ASP A 206 -10.10 -3.62 5.74
C ASP A 206 -9.29 -4.71 5.04
N TYR A 207 -7.97 -4.63 5.10
CA TYR A 207 -7.14 -5.75 4.70
C TYR A 207 -5.90 -5.89 5.55
N PHE A 208 -5.49 -7.13 5.74
CA PHE A 208 -4.16 -7.46 6.20
C PHE A 208 -3.30 -7.86 5.01
N GLU A 209 -2.16 -7.19 4.84
CA GLU A 209 -1.18 -7.48 3.82
C GLU A 209 0.00 -8.26 4.43
N PHE A 210 0.13 -9.54 4.12
CA PHE A 210 1.32 -10.34 4.42
C PHE A 210 2.40 -10.06 3.39
N HIS A 211 3.59 -9.64 3.81
CA HIS A 211 4.72 -9.37 2.94
C HIS A 211 5.66 -10.58 2.90
N LEU A 212 5.52 -11.41 1.88
CA LEU A 212 6.23 -12.68 1.76
C LEU A 212 7.58 -12.50 1.06
N ASN A 213 8.45 -13.49 1.22
CA ASN A 213 9.75 -13.56 0.54
C ASN A 213 9.70 -14.47 -0.68
N TYR A 214 8.70 -15.35 -0.75
CA TYR A 214 8.48 -16.27 -1.85
C TYR A 214 7.07 -16.13 -2.41
N GLU A 215 6.89 -16.51 -3.68
CA GLU A 215 5.58 -16.57 -4.32
C GLU A 215 4.67 -17.54 -3.54
N PRO A 216 3.49 -17.09 -3.07
CA PRO A 216 2.60 -17.96 -2.34
C PRO A 216 1.78 -18.86 -3.25
N LEU A 217 1.72 -20.15 -2.91
CA LEU A 217 0.76 -21.07 -3.51
C LEU A 217 -0.62 -20.87 -2.87
N VAL A 218 -1.52 -20.16 -3.57
CA VAL A 218 -2.89 -19.93 -3.10
C VAL A 218 -3.79 -21.14 -3.39
N ASP A 219 -3.64 -22.18 -2.56
CA ASP A 219 -4.45 -23.40 -2.64
C ASP A 219 -5.65 -23.38 -1.65
N LYS A 220 -6.42 -24.47 -1.66
CA LYS A 220 -7.58 -24.63 -0.77
C LYS A 220 -7.16 -24.71 0.70
N VAL A 221 -6.01 -25.31 1.02
CA VAL A 221 -5.53 -25.51 2.39
C VAL A 221 -5.11 -24.18 3.01
N LEU A 222 -4.36 -23.36 2.26
CA LEU A 222 -3.99 -22.01 2.66
C LEU A 222 -5.24 -21.16 2.86
N ARG A 223 -6.20 -21.20 1.94
CA ARG A 223 -7.47 -20.47 2.07
C ARG A 223 -8.23 -20.86 3.35
N GLU A 224 -8.36 -22.15 3.63
CA GLU A 224 -9.00 -22.63 4.86
C GLU A 224 -8.24 -22.21 6.12
N SER A 225 -6.91 -22.22 6.09
CA SER A 225 -6.07 -21.80 7.22
C SER A 225 -6.14 -20.30 7.48
N VAL A 226 -6.13 -19.49 6.42
CA VAL A 226 -6.37 -18.05 6.50
C VAL A 226 -7.75 -17.75 7.05
N LEU A 227 -8.80 -18.44 6.60
CA LEU A 227 -10.15 -18.25 7.11
C LEU A 227 -10.30 -18.63 8.59
N LYS A 228 -9.51 -19.57 9.10
CA LYS A 228 -9.45 -19.85 10.55
C LYS A 228 -8.86 -18.68 11.34
N LEU A 229 -7.84 -18.02 10.78
CA LEU A 229 -7.18 -16.87 11.40
C LEU A 229 -7.99 -15.57 11.23
N PHE A 230 -8.65 -15.40 10.09
CA PHE A 230 -9.46 -14.23 9.73
C PHE A 230 -10.87 -14.67 9.30
N PRO A 231 -11.76 -15.00 10.24
CA PRO A 231 -13.08 -15.58 9.92
C PRO A 231 -13.99 -14.68 9.08
N GLN A 232 -13.73 -13.37 9.07
CA GLN A 232 -14.50 -12.39 8.32
C GLN A 232 -13.92 -12.11 6.92
N ALA A 233 -12.77 -12.68 6.59
CA ALA A 233 -12.16 -12.48 5.28
C ALA A 233 -13.00 -13.14 4.19
N LYS A 234 -13.19 -12.43 3.07
CA LYS A 234 -13.89 -12.96 1.89
C LYS A 234 -12.99 -13.14 0.68
N TYR A 235 -11.93 -12.32 0.57
CA TYR A 235 -11.05 -12.35 -0.58
C TYR A 235 -9.60 -12.49 -0.12
N MET A 236 -8.85 -13.27 -0.89
CA MET A 236 -7.41 -13.43 -0.73
C MET A 236 -6.76 -13.17 -2.09
N ILE A 237 -5.91 -12.16 -2.17
CA ILE A 237 -5.36 -11.65 -3.43
C ILE A 237 -3.85 -11.48 -3.29
N THR A 238 -3.09 -11.94 -4.28
CA THR A 238 -1.65 -11.72 -4.34
C THR A 238 -1.32 -10.39 -4.99
N THR A 239 -0.29 -9.73 -4.49
CA THR A 239 0.15 -8.40 -4.91
C THR A 239 1.67 -8.36 -4.99
N PHE A 240 2.29 -7.50 -5.80
CA PHE A 240 3.71 -7.20 -5.62
C PHE A 240 3.92 -6.35 -4.35
N ARG A 241 5.13 -6.42 -3.80
CA ARG A 241 5.57 -5.50 -2.75
C ARG A 241 6.18 -4.24 -3.38
N PRO A 242 5.64 -3.04 -3.12
CA PRO A 242 6.26 -1.81 -3.59
C PRO A 242 7.73 -1.73 -3.16
N PHE A 243 8.63 -1.32 -4.05
CA PHE A 243 10.07 -1.15 -3.79
C PHE A 243 10.87 -2.44 -3.49
N LYS A 244 10.33 -3.61 -3.83
CA LYS A 244 11.04 -4.90 -3.72
C LYS A 244 11.12 -5.59 -5.09
N SER A 245 12.00 -6.59 -5.19
CA SER A 245 12.21 -7.37 -6.41
C SER A 245 10.93 -8.11 -6.84
N LEU A 246 10.85 -8.46 -8.14
CA LEU A 246 9.64 -9.04 -8.78
C LEU A 246 9.22 -10.39 -8.20
N ASP A 247 10.15 -11.10 -7.58
CA ASP A 247 9.96 -12.39 -6.91
C ASP A 247 9.31 -12.26 -5.52
N LYS A 248 9.20 -11.05 -4.96
CA LYS A 248 8.59 -10.80 -3.65
C LYS A 248 7.14 -10.30 -3.78
N ARG A 249 6.20 -11.14 -3.36
CA ARG A 249 4.77 -10.82 -3.31
C ARG A 249 4.28 -10.51 -1.90
N SER A 250 3.17 -9.80 -1.83
CA SER A 250 2.30 -9.78 -0.66
C SER A 250 1.02 -10.57 -0.90
N ILE A 251 0.36 -11.01 0.16
CA ILE A 251 -1.01 -11.52 0.13
C ILE A 251 -1.89 -10.55 0.90
N TRP A 252 -2.93 -10.05 0.27
CA TRP A 252 -3.99 -9.30 0.91
C TRP A 252 -5.10 -10.25 1.35
N VAL A 253 -5.40 -10.24 2.64
CA VAL A 253 -6.57 -10.87 3.25
C VAL A 253 -7.59 -9.78 3.50
N ILE A 254 -8.65 -9.77 2.70
CA ILE A 254 -9.61 -8.66 2.62
C ILE A 254 -10.88 -8.99 3.40
N ILE A 255 -11.24 -8.08 4.31
CA ILE A 255 -12.46 -8.09 5.12
C ILE A 255 -13.37 -6.96 4.61
N PRO A 256 -14.46 -7.27 3.90
CA PRO A 256 -15.36 -6.25 3.38
C PRO A 256 -16.07 -5.49 4.50
N LYS A 257 -16.16 -4.16 4.36
CA LYS A 257 -16.99 -3.28 5.21
C LYS A 257 -18.32 -2.98 4.55
N ASN A 258 -18.28 -2.60 3.28
CA ASN A 258 -19.47 -2.23 2.54
C ASN A 258 -19.35 -2.65 1.06
N GLU A 259 -19.91 -3.82 0.76
CA GLU A 259 -19.92 -4.40 -0.59
C GLU A 259 -20.91 -3.70 -1.53
N THR A 260 -21.74 -2.78 -1.03
CA THR A 260 -22.70 -2.04 -1.85
C THR A 260 -22.09 -0.78 -2.48
N LEU A 261 -20.88 -0.39 -2.06
CA LEU A 261 -20.17 0.75 -2.63
C LEU A 261 -19.74 0.43 -4.08
N PRO A 262 -20.02 1.31 -5.05
CA PRO A 262 -19.53 1.14 -6.42
C PRO A 262 -17.99 0.98 -6.51
N SER A 263 -17.26 1.67 -5.65
CA SER A 263 -15.80 1.58 -5.56
C SER A 263 -15.33 0.18 -5.12
N PHE A 264 -16.11 -0.56 -4.35
CA PHE A 264 -15.76 -1.90 -3.88
C PHE A 264 -15.57 -2.89 -5.04
N GLU A 265 -16.54 -2.93 -5.96
CA GLU A 265 -16.49 -3.82 -7.13
C GLU A 265 -15.34 -3.43 -8.06
N GLY A 266 -15.16 -2.12 -8.31
CA GLY A 266 -14.05 -1.62 -9.11
C GLY A 266 -12.69 -1.96 -8.53
N MET A 267 -12.49 -1.76 -7.22
CA MET A 267 -11.23 -2.11 -6.55
C MET A 267 -10.96 -3.62 -6.61
N LEU A 268 -11.97 -4.46 -6.37
CA LEU A 268 -11.81 -5.92 -6.48
C LEU A 268 -11.49 -6.35 -7.91
N HIS A 269 -12.12 -5.73 -8.92
CA HIS A 269 -11.87 -6.04 -10.31
C HIS A 269 -10.44 -5.67 -10.72
N GLU A 270 -9.91 -4.52 -10.29
CA GLU A 270 -8.50 -4.17 -10.55
C GLU A 270 -7.55 -5.18 -9.92
N LEU A 271 -7.83 -5.52 -8.65
CA LEU A 271 -7.00 -6.42 -7.86
C LEU A 271 -7.01 -7.86 -8.40
N LYS A 272 -8.09 -8.30 -9.05
CA LYS A 272 -8.26 -9.66 -9.59
C LYS A 272 -7.96 -9.77 -11.08
N GLU A 273 -8.54 -8.92 -11.93
CA GLU A 273 -8.53 -9.16 -13.38
C GLU A 273 -7.41 -8.44 -14.11
N TYR A 274 -7.16 -7.18 -13.79
CA TYR A 274 -6.17 -6.39 -14.53
C TYR A 274 -4.76 -6.73 -14.08
N ARG A 275 -4.58 -6.92 -12.77
CA ARG A 275 -3.29 -7.32 -12.22
C ARG A 275 -2.79 -8.65 -12.78
N ASP A 276 -3.69 -9.63 -12.88
CA ASP A 276 -3.44 -10.96 -13.45
C ASP A 276 -3.13 -10.91 -14.96
N ARG A 277 -3.50 -9.82 -15.66
CA ARG A 277 -3.26 -9.62 -17.11
C ARG A 277 -2.03 -8.77 -17.41
N THR A 278 -1.68 -7.84 -16.54
CA THR A 278 -0.45 -7.04 -16.67
C THR A 278 0.80 -7.80 -16.23
N GLU A 279 0.63 -8.96 -15.60
CA GLU A 279 1.72 -9.78 -15.12
C GLU A 279 1.44 -11.25 -15.47
N PHE A 280 2.40 -11.88 -16.16
CA PHE A 280 2.31 -13.26 -16.66
C PHE A 280 1.90 -14.27 -15.56
N HIS A 281 0.62 -14.65 -15.52
CA HIS A 281 0.22 -15.98 -15.05
C HIS A 281 0.57 -17.02 -16.12
N THR A 282 1.87 -17.20 -16.39
CA THR A 282 2.38 -18.44 -16.98
C THR A 282 2.78 -19.39 -15.86
N PHE A 283 1.80 -19.82 -15.09
CA PHE A 283 1.85 -21.15 -14.48
C PHE A 283 0.92 -22.06 -15.29
N LYS A 284 1.51 -22.61 -16.36
CA LYS A 284 1.14 -23.93 -16.86
C LYS A 284 1.52 -24.98 -15.83
#